data_AF-A0A368U1Z8-F1
#
_entry.id   AF-A0A368U1Z8-F1
#
_cell.length_a   1.000
_cell.length_b   1.000
_cell.length_c   1.000
_cell.angle_alpha   90.00
_cell.angle_beta   90.00
_cell.angle_gamma   90.00
#
_symmetry.space_group_name_H-M   'P 1'
#
loop_
_entity.id
_entity.type
_entity.pdbx_description
1 polymer ?
#
loop_
_entity_poly.entity_id
_entity_poly.type
_entity_poly.pdbx_seq_one_letter_code
_entity_poly.pdbx_strand_id
1 'polypeptide(L)'
;MTGIDPTHSPAMRDLLIRIAASRMALKESRKTLDQAREDFAELTRQVRPLGDPVLTEAGEALATAPNDKRLIPFREFTDGLISLAQKHSPEDAERARLMGMVDQASKTMSKAQEARQYELCALLRMNTLAREAEALYALERKQGGGIH
;
A
#
# COMPACT_ATOMS: atom_id res chain seq x y z
N MET A 1 -24.34 12.35 -2.62
CA MET A 1 -24.14 12.52 -4.07
C MET A 1 -23.07 13.59 -4.27
N THR A 2 -21.89 13.21 -4.77
CA THR A 2 -20.84 14.18 -5.11
C THR A 2 -21.33 15.04 -6.27
N GLY A 3 -21.68 16.29 -5.97
CA GLY A 3 -22.20 17.25 -6.95
C GLY A 3 -21.14 17.64 -7.95
N ILE A 4 -21.09 16.93 -9.08
CA ILE A 4 -20.42 17.43 -10.29
C ILE A 4 -21.33 18.52 -10.82
N ASP A 5 -20.81 19.73 -10.97
CA ASP A 5 -21.57 20.87 -11.48
C ASP A 5 -22.14 20.51 -12.88
N PRO A 6 -23.47 20.55 -13.07
CA PRO A 6 -24.08 20.25 -14.36
C PRO A 6 -23.73 21.29 -15.44
N THR A 7 -23.08 22.40 -15.12
CA THR A 7 -22.59 23.36 -16.11
C THR A 7 -21.26 22.96 -16.75
N HIS A 8 -20.56 21.95 -16.21
CA HIS A 8 -19.34 21.44 -16.82
C HIS A 8 -19.59 20.79 -18.18
N SER A 9 -18.68 21.05 -19.14
CA SER A 9 -18.68 20.38 -20.43
C SER A 9 -18.57 18.85 -20.28
N PRO A 10 -19.04 18.06 -21.26
CA PRO A 10 -18.86 16.61 -21.23
C PRO A 10 -17.40 16.17 -21.01
N ALA A 11 -16.44 16.88 -21.60
CA ALA A 11 -15.02 16.62 -21.43
C ALA A 11 -14.54 16.88 -19.99
N MET A 12 -14.99 17.98 -19.37
CA MET A 12 -14.67 18.28 -17.97
C MET A 12 -15.29 17.25 -17.02
N ARG A 13 -16.53 16.82 -17.28
CA ARG A 13 -17.19 15.77 -16.49
C ARG A 13 -16.43 14.44 -16.55
N ASP A 14 -15.96 14.02 -17.74
CA ASP A 14 -15.12 12.81 -17.87
C ASP A 14 -13.82 12.91 -17.06
N LEU A 15 -13.13 14.05 -17.14
CA LEU A 15 -11.93 14.29 -16.34
C LEU A 15 -12.22 14.21 -14.83
N LEU A 16 -13.30 14.82 -14.37
CA LEU A 16 -13.71 14.76 -12.96
C LEU A 16 -14.04 13.33 -12.49
N ILE A 17 -14.69 12.52 -13.33
CA ILE A 17 -14.93 11.10 -13.06
C ILE A 17 -13.61 10.34 -12.93
N ARG A 18 -12.66 10.55 -13.86
CA ARG A 18 -11.34 9.91 -13.82
C ARG A 18 -10.52 10.35 -12.58
N ILE A 19 -10.63 11.62 -12.18
CA ILE A 19 -10.03 12.14 -10.95
C ILE A 19 -10.64 11.46 -9.73
N ALA A 20 -11.97 11.35 -9.67
CA ALA A 20 -12.67 10.69 -8.57
C ALA A 20 -12.27 9.21 -8.44
N ALA A 21 -12.21 8.48 -9.57
CA ALA A 21 -11.75 7.10 -9.59
C ALA A 21 -10.30 6.97 -9.09
N SER A 22 -9.41 7.87 -9.51
CA SER A 22 -8.01 7.87 -9.05
C SER A 22 -7.89 8.16 -7.56
N ARG A 23 -8.73 9.06 -7.01
CA ARG A 23 -8.80 9.33 -5.55
C ARG A 23 -9.30 8.12 -4.77
N MET A 24 -10.28 7.40 -5.29
CA MET A 24 -10.77 6.16 -4.66
C MET A 24 -9.67 5.09 -4.64
N ALA A 25 -8.94 4.90 -5.75
CA ALA A 25 -7.82 3.97 -5.81
C ALA A 25 -6.70 4.33 -4.81
N LEU A 26 -6.40 5.62 -4.63
CA LEU A 26 -5.45 6.07 -3.60
C LEU A 26 -5.92 5.74 -2.19
N LYS A 27 -7.21 5.97 -1.90
CA LYS A 27 -7.79 5.67 -0.59
C LYS A 27 -7.70 4.18 -0.27
N GLU A 28 -8.07 3.32 -1.22
CA GLU A 28 -7.97 1.86 -1.06
C GLU A 28 -6.51 1.43 -0.88
N SER A 29 -5.59 1.92 -1.70
CA SER A 29 -4.16 1.59 -1.59
C SER A 29 -3.60 1.95 -0.21
N ARG A 30 -3.93 3.13 0.30
CA ARG A 30 -3.50 3.56 1.65
C ARG A 30 -4.07 2.68 2.75
N LYS A 31 -5.35 2.33 2.66
CA LYS A 31 -5.98 1.39 3.59
C LYS A 31 -5.25 0.04 3.60
N THR A 32 -4.89 -0.49 2.44
CA THR A 32 -4.10 -1.74 2.35
C THR A 32 -2.70 -1.59 2.96
N LEU A 33 -2.05 -0.45 2.77
CA LEU A 33 -0.73 -0.17 3.36
C LEU A 33 -0.77 -0.05 4.89
N ASP A 34 -1.84 0.55 5.43
CA ASP A 34 -2.08 0.62 6.88
C ASP A 34 -2.41 -0.77 7.44
N GLN A 35 -3.24 -1.56 6.76
CA GLN A 35 -3.47 -2.96 7.15
C GLN A 35 -2.18 -3.77 7.17
N ALA A 36 -1.31 -3.61 6.16
CA ALA A 36 -0.04 -4.30 6.13
C ALA A 36 0.87 -3.92 7.31
N ARG A 37 0.81 -2.67 7.79
CA ARG A 37 1.53 -2.24 9.01
C ARG A 37 1.02 -2.98 10.23
N GLU A 38 -0.30 -3.06 10.40
CA GLU A 38 -0.92 -3.77 11.50
C GLU A 38 -0.59 -5.27 11.47
N ASP A 39 -0.64 -5.89 10.30
CA ASP A 39 -0.29 -7.30 10.09
C ASP A 39 1.17 -7.59 10.47
N PHE A 40 2.11 -6.71 10.09
CA PHE A 40 3.51 -6.84 10.51
C PHE A 40 3.70 -6.61 12.02
N ALA A 41 2.96 -5.67 12.62
CA ALA A 41 2.98 -5.47 14.07
C ALA A 41 2.41 -6.68 14.82
N GLU A 42 1.41 -7.36 14.27
CA GLU A 42 0.87 -8.61 14.80
C GLU A 42 1.89 -9.75 14.71
N LEU A 43 2.51 -9.95 13.55
CA LEU A 43 3.58 -10.94 13.37
C LEU A 43 4.73 -10.71 14.36
N THR A 44 5.11 -9.45 14.58
CA THR A 44 6.14 -9.06 15.57
C THR A 44 5.75 -9.49 16.98
N ARG A 45 4.47 -9.30 17.36
CA ARG A 45 3.95 -9.74 18.67
C ARG A 45 3.95 -11.27 18.81
N GLN A 46 3.74 -12.00 17.72
CA GLN A 46 3.79 -13.47 17.72
C GLN A 46 5.22 -14.03 17.83
N VAL A 47 6.24 -13.31 17.33
CA VAL A 47 7.63 -13.75 17.42
C VAL A 47 8.33 -13.31 18.71
N ARG A 48 7.85 -12.26 19.38
CA ARG A 48 8.45 -11.77 20.64
C ARG A 48 8.66 -12.86 21.71
N PRO A 49 7.73 -13.83 21.92
CA PRO A 49 7.93 -14.95 22.85
C PRO A 49 9.05 -15.91 22.47
N LEU A 50 9.55 -15.88 21.22
CA LEU A 50 10.68 -16.72 20.79
C LEU A 50 12.00 -16.30 21.44
N GLY A 51 12.07 -15.08 22.01
CA GLY A 51 13.23 -14.61 22.77
C GLY A 51 14.46 -14.26 21.92
N ASP A 52 14.33 -14.21 20.59
CA ASP A 52 15.39 -13.75 19.70
C ASP A 52 15.31 -12.22 19.55
N PRO A 53 16.29 -11.46 20.08
CA PRO A 53 16.27 -10.00 20.04
C PRO A 53 16.43 -9.47 18.61
N VAL A 54 17.24 -10.12 17.78
CA VAL A 54 17.46 -9.69 16.38
C VAL A 54 16.18 -9.86 15.58
N LEU A 55 15.48 -10.98 15.77
CA LEU A 55 14.21 -11.23 15.09
C LEU A 55 13.13 -10.24 15.54
N THR A 56 13.09 -9.92 16.83
CA THR A 56 12.13 -8.96 17.39
C THR A 56 12.40 -7.56 16.86
N GLU A 57 13.66 -7.12 16.84
CA GLU A 57 14.08 -5.84 16.27
C GLU A 57 13.75 -5.75 14.77
N ALA A 58 14.04 -6.80 14.00
CA ALA A 58 13.69 -6.86 12.58
C ALA A 58 12.18 -6.76 12.35
N GLY A 59 11.37 -7.42 13.19
CA GLY A 59 9.90 -7.31 13.17
C GLY A 59 9.40 -5.90 13.49
N GLU A 60 9.95 -5.27 14.53
CA GLU A 60 9.60 -3.89 14.91
C GLU A 60 10.00 -2.89 13.83
N ALA A 61 11.17 -3.06 13.23
CA ALA A 61 11.62 -2.28 12.08
C ALA A 61 10.71 -2.51 10.86
N LEU A 62 10.26 -3.74 10.61
CA LEU A 62 9.36 -4.08 9.51
C LEU A 62 7.97 -3.41 9.67
N ALA A 63 7.44 -3.41 10.89
CA ALA A 63 6.15 -2.78 11.20
C ALA A 63 6.18 -1.25 11.05
N THR A 64 7.30 -0.61 11.38
CA THR A 64 7.42 0.86 11.44
C THR A 64 8.09 1.48 10.22
N ALA A 65 8.86 0.72 9.44
CA ALA A 65 9.57 1.24 8.29
C ALA A 65 8.61 1.79 7.21
N PRO A 66 9.01 2.87 6.51
CA PRO A 66 8.36 3.29 5.27
C PRO A 66 8.36 2.14 4.25
N ASN A 67 7.30 2.02 3.45
CA ASN A 67 7.13 0.90 2.50
C ASN A 67 8.36 0.68 1.61
N ASP A 68 8.95 1.76 1.10
CA ASP A 68 10.09 1.73 0.19
C ASP A 68 11.39 1.22 0.87
N LYS A 69 11.41 1.14 2.21
CA LYS A 69 12.56 0.71 3.02
C LYS A 69 12.33 -0.61 3.75
N ARG A 70 11.19 -1.28 3.55
CA ARG A 70 10.84 -2.54 4.25
C ARG A 70 11.60 -3.76 3.79
N LEU A 71 12.24 -3.71 2.61
CA LEU A 71 12.88 -4.88 2.03
C LEU A 71 13.99 -5.47 2.92
N ILE A 72 14.78 -4.61 3.57
CA ILE A 72 15.88 -5.05 4.43
C ILE A 72 15.33 -5.69 5.73
N PRO A 73 14.49 -5.00 6.53
CA PRO A 73 13.87 -5.61 7.71
C PRO A 73 13.08 -6.88 7.38
N PHE A 74 12.40 -6.93 6.23
CA PHE A 74 11.66 -8.10 5.78
C PHE A 74 12.58 -9.31 5.63
N ARG A 75 13.72 -9.16 4.94
CA ARG A 75 14.69 -10.24 4.77
C ARG A 75 15.27 -10.70 6.09
N GLU A 76 15.72 -9.77 6.92
CA GLU A 76 16.26 -10.08 8.25
C GLU A 76 15.25 -10.84 9.11
N PHE A 77 13.98 -10.42 9.06
CA PHE A 77 12.89 -11.08 9.76
C PHE A 77 12.61 -12.50 9.22
N THR A 78 12.44 -12.66 7.91
CA THR A 78 12.14 -13.97 7.32
C THR A 78 13.31 -14.94 7.40
N ASP A 79 14.54 -14.45 7.21
CA ASP A 79 15.75 -15.28 7.29
C ASP A 79 15.99 -15.74 8.75
N GLY A 80 15.70 -14.87 9.73
CA GLY A 80 15.71 -15.23 11.15
C GLY A 80 14.69 -16.33 11.48
N LEU A 81 13.45 -16.20 11.00
CA LEU A 81 12.41 -17.23 11.17
C LEU A 81 12.78 -18.55 10.51
N ILE A 82 13.30 -18.53 9.28
CA ILE A 82 13.75 -19.72 8.57
C ILE A 82 14.90 -20.38 9.33
N SER A 83 15.86 -19.60 9.83
CA SER A 83 17.00 -20.10 10.60
C SER A 83 16.55 -20.74 11.92
N LEU A 84 15.53 -20.19 12.58
CA LEU A 84 14.90 -20.82 13.74
C LEU A 84 14.20 -22.13 13.33
N ALA A 85 13.40 -22.10 12.27
CA ALA A 85 12.67 -23.27 11.78
C ALA A 85 13.60 -24.44 11.41
N GLN A 86 14.80 -24.16 10.91
CA GLN A 86 15.80 -25.17 10.56
C GLN A 86 16.42 -25.88 11.77
N LYS A 87 16.30 -25.33 12.98
CA LYS A 87 16.73 -25.99 14.23
C LYS A 87 15.77 -27.11 14.65
N HIS A 88 14.59 -27.17 14.04
CA HIS A 88 13.54 -28.14 14.32
C HIS A 88 13.46 -29.22 13.24
N SER A 89 13.05 -30.43 13.64
CA SER A 89 12.81 -31.53 12.71
C SER A 89 11.70 -31.18 11.70
N PRO A 90 11.72 -31.77 10.47
CA PRO A 90 10.68 -31.53 9.46
C PRO A 90 9.25 -31.75 9.93
N GLU A 91 9.05 -32.71 10.84
CA GLU A 91 7.73 -33.10 11.37
C GLU A 91 7.32 -32.30 12.62
N ASP A 92 8.19 -31.41 13.11
CA ASP A 92 7.93 -30.61 14.30
C ASP A 92 6.86 -29.54 14.02
N ALA A 93 5.85 -29.47 14.88
CA ALA A 93 4.79 -28.48 14.79
C ALA A 93 5.34 -27.04 14.89
N GLU A 94 6.42 -26.84 15.65
CA GLU A 94 7.04 -25.52 15.76
C GLU A 94 7.70 -25.08 14.45
N ARG A 95 8.32 -26.02 13.72
CA ARG A 95 8.83 -25.73 12.38
C ARG A 95 7.73 -25.28 11.43
N ALA A 96 6.60 -26.00 11.42
CA ALA A 96 5.44 -25.66 10.61
C ALA A 96 4.88 -24.29 10.99
N ARG A 97 4.82 -23.98 12.29
CA ARG A 97 4.39 -22.67 12.81
C ARG A 97 5.28 -21.54 12.32
N LEU A 98 6.61 -21.67 12.45
CA LEU A 98 7.58 -20.67 12.02
C LEU A 98 7.54 -20.44 10.51
N MET A 99 7.46 -21.51 9.71
CA MET A 99 7.29 -21.39 8.26
C MET A 99 5.95 -20.77 7.87
N GLY A 100 4.88 -21.02 8.64
CA GLY A 100 3.59 -20.33 8.49
C GLY A 100 3.70 -18.83 8.71
N MET A 101 4.51 -18.39 9.68
CA MET A 101 4.79 -16.96 9.88
C MET A 101 5.58 -16.35 8.71
N VAL A 102 6.53 -17.09 8.13
CA VAL A 102 7.28 -16.66 6.93
C VAL A 102 6.33 -16.48 5.74
N ASP A 103 5.42 -17.42 5.51
CA ASP A 103 4.41 -17.34 4.47
C ASP A 103 3.45 -16.15 4.69
N GLN A 104 3.00 -15.95 5.93
CA GLN A 104 2.17 -14.79 6.29
C GLN A 104 2.91 -13.47 6.03
N ALA A 105 4.16 -13.34 6.50
CA ALA A 105 4.98 -12.16 6.25
C ALA A 105 5.16 -11.91 4.75
N SER A 106 5.42 -12.96 3.97
CA SER A 106 5.61 -12.88 2.52
C SER A 106 4.35 -12.41 1.80
N LYS A 107 3.18 -12.93 2.19
CA LYS A 107 1.87 -12.49 1.67
C LYS A 107 1.59 -11.03 2.01
N THR A 108 1.85 -10.61 3.25
CA THR A 108 1.70 -9.22 3.68
C THR A 108 2.64 -8.29 2.92
N MET A 109 3.90 -8.69 2.71
CA MET A 109 4.88 -7.92 1.96
C MET A 109 4.49 -7.76 0.49
N SER A 110 4.05 -8.84 -0.15
CA SER A 110 3.57 -8.82 -1.54
C SER A 110 2.38 -7.84 -1.70
N LYS A 111 1.37 -7.94 -0.82
CA LYS A 111 0.23 -7.00 -0.80
C LYS A 111 0.67 -5.56 -0.57
N ALA A 112 1.63 -5.33 0.32
CA ALA A 112 2.15 -3.99 0.60
C ALA A 112 2.88 -3.41 -0.62
N GLN A 113 3.67 -4.21 -1.32
CA GLN A 113 4.36 -3.79 -2.54
C GLN A 113 3.38 -3.48 -3.68
N GLU A 114 2.38 -4.34 -3.87
CA GLU A 114 1.34 -4.12 -4.87
C GLU A 114 0.54 -2.84 -4.58
N ALA A 115 0.09 -2.65 -3.32
CA ALA A 115 -0.61 -1.44 -2.90
C ALA A 115 0.26 -0.18 -3.05
N ARG A 116 1.56 -0.27 -2.78
CA ARG A 116 2.50 0.83 -2.98
C ARG A 116 2.64 1.18 -4.47
N GLN A 117 2.72 0.18 -5.33
CA GLN A 117 2.77 0.40 -6.78
C GLN A 117 1.49 1.06 -7.29
N TYR A 118 0.31 0.59 -6.85
CA TYR A 118 -0.95 1.24 -7.20
C TYR A 118 -1.05 2.67 -6.69
N GLU A 119 -0.59 2.94 -5.46
CA GLU A 119 -0.55 4.30 -4.91
C GLU A 119 0.29 5.22 -5.80
N LEU A 120 1.51 4.80 -6.16
CA LEU A 120 2.40 5.57 -7.02
C LEU A 120 1.79 5.83 -8.41
N CYS A 121 1.22 4.81 -9.04
CA CYS A 121 0.54 4.93 -10.32
C CYS A 121 -0.66 5.90 -10.25
N ALA A 122 -1.47 5.81 -9.20
CA ALA A 122 -2.62 6.68 -9.01
C ALA A 122 -2.20 8.13 -8.71
N LEU A 123 -1.11 8.36 -7.97
CA LEU A 123 -0.54 9.70 -7.75
C LEU A 123 -0.05 10.33 -9.06
N LEU A 124 0.67 9.58 -9.88
CA LEU A 124 1.13 10.04 -11.20
C LEU A 124 -0.06 10.38 -12.09
N ARG A 125 -1.07 9.50 -12.15
CA ARG A 125 -2.29 9.73 -12.91
C ARG A 125 -3.04 10.97 -12.42
N MET A 126 -3.15 11.17 -11.11
CA MET A 126 -3.79 12.37 -10.55
C MET A 126 -3.08 13.66 -10.93
N ASN A 127 -1.75 13.67 -10.96
CA ASN A 127 -0.98 14.86 -11.37
C ASN A 127 -1.28 15.21 -12.84
N THR A 128 -1.27 14.20 -13.73
CA THR A 128 -1.62 14.39 -15.14
C THR A 128 -3.05 14.91 -15.31
N LEU A 129 -4.03 14.26 -14.64
CA LEU A 129 -5.43 14.65 -14.73
C LEU A 129 -5.70 16.06 -14.17
N ALA A 130 -4.99 16.46 -13.12
CA ALA A 130 -5.11 17.81 -12.57
C ALA A 130 -4.66 18.87 -13.60
N ARG A 131 -3.53 18.64 -14.28
CA ARG A 131 -3.04 19.53 -15.34
C ARG A 131 -3.99 19.58 -16.53
N GLU A 132 -4.55 18.43 -16.94
CA GLU A 132 -5.57 18.36 -18.00
C GLU A 132 -6.82 19.16 -17.62
N ALA A 133 -7.29 19.04 -16.38
CA ALA A 133 -8.46 19.78 -15.89
C ALA A 133 -8.18 21.30 -15.83
N GLU A 134 -7.02 21.73 -15.35
CA GLU A 134 -6.62 23.13 -15.34
C GLU A 134 -6.54 23.72 -16.76
N ALA A 135 -5.95 22.98 -17.70
CA ALA A 135 -5.85 23.39 -19.09
C ALA A 135 -7.24 23.51 -19.75
N LEU A 136 -8.12 22.52 -19.55
CA LEU A 136 -9.47 22.53 -20.09
C LEU A 136 -10.29 23.68 -19.50
N TYR A 137 -10.19 23.91 -18.19
CA TYR A 137 -10.85 25.01 -17.52
C TYR A 137 -10.36 26.38 -18.03
N ALA A 138 -9.07 26.52 -18.31
CA ALA A 138 -8.51 27.74 -18.92
C ALA A 138 -8.99 27.95 -20.37
N LEU A 139 -9.16 26.88 -21.15
CA LEU A 139 -9.71 26.92 -22.51
C LEU A 139 -11.18 27.34 -22.49
N GLU A 140 -12.00 26.71 -21.64
CA GLU A 140 -13.42 27.04 -21.48
C GLU A 140 -13.62 28.51 -21.08
N ARG A 141 -12.75 29.07 -20.21
CA ARG A 141 -12.76 30.50 -19.88
C ARG A 141 -12.36 31.42 -21.06
N LYS A 142 -11.40 31.01 -21.89
CA LYS A 142 -10.89 31.83 -23.01
C LYS A 142 -11.81 31.82 -24.23
N GLN A 143 -12.63 30.78 -24.41
CA GLN A 143 -13.50 30.60 -25.58
C GLN A 143 -14.87 31.29 -25.46
N GLY A 144 -15.20 31.94 -24.34
CA GLY A 144 -16.32 32.87 -24.28
C GLY A 144 -17.74 32.27 -24.39
N GLY A 145 -18.02 31.11 -23.78
CA GLY A 145 -19.39 30.62 -23.62
C GLY A 145 -19.51 29.56 -22.53
N GLY A 146 -20.36 29.64 -21.51
CA GLY A 146 -21.51 30.51 -21.26
C GLY A 146 -22.77 29.66 -21.12
N ILE A 147 -23.46 29.75 -19.98
CA ILE A 147 -24.92 29.70 -19.86
C ILE A 147 -25.30 30.62 -18.70
N HIS A 148 -26.03 31.69 -19.06
CA HIS A 148 -27.11 32.25 -18.26
C HIS A 148 -28.26 31.24 -18.17
#